data_AF-A0A7M7KWS2-F1
#
_entry.id   AF-A0A7M7KWS2-F1
#
_cell.length_a   1.000
_cell.length_b   1.000
_cell.length_c   1.000
_cell.angle_alpha   90.00
_cell.angle_beta   90.00
_cell.angle_gamma   90.00
#
_symmetry.space_group_name_H-M   'P 1'
#
loop_
_entity.id
_entity.type
_entity.pdbx_description
1 polymer ?
#
loop_
_entity_poly.entity_id
_entity_poly.type
_entity_poly.pdbx_seq_one_letter_code
_entity_poly.pdbx_strand_id
1 'polypeptide(L)'
;MPSRKKSLMNYIISKLNKNDASQKSTGWRETIKGVFDSTRVFLMPKPGTHITSSPEFKGSVKEIKEFCFAEYLKKFVEVLLSPQQLKVKMIHRRKFTMESFCNFVKCLCDFYLRNDSPYSGPLSTVMMHASYSIITGEFLDAYITHMSNSIDHHMGIDINDVQEYHEDARRKAIELLKETGMPERYLQRT
;
A
#
# COMPACT_ATOMS: atom_id res chain seq x y z
N MET A 1 -9.13 -29.02 -24.56
CA MET A 1 -8.68 -28.71 -23.18
C MET A 1 -8.72 -27.20 -22.79
N PRO A 2 -8.42 -26.21 -23.65
CA PRO A 2 -8.47 -24.78 -23.27
C PRO A 2 -9.86 -24.24 -22.89
N SER A 3 -10.92 -24.82 -23.49
CA SER A 3 -12.29 -24.31 -23.38
C SER A 3 -12.92 -24.43 -21.97
N ARG A 4 -12.67 -25.54 -21.25
CA ARG A 4 -13.22 -25.74 -19.89
C ARG A 4 -12.61 -24.80 -18.85
N LYS A 5 -11.30 -24.50 -18.94
CA LYS A 5 -10.63 -23.56 -18.01
C LYS A 5 -11.11 -22.13 -18.21
N LYS A 6 -11.28 -21.68 -19.46
CA LYS A 6 -11.91 -20.38 -19.77
C LYS A 6 -13.34 -20.34 -19.24
N SER A 7 -14.12 -21.42 -19.41
CA SER A 7 -15.46 -21.53 -18.87
C SER A 7 -15.51 -21.41 -17.33
N LEU A 8 -14.55 -22.01 -16.61
CA LEU A 8 -14.51 -21.94 -15.15
C LEU A 8 -14.06 -20.57 -14.63
N MET A 9 -13.06 -19.94 -15.26
CA MET A 9 -12.70 -18.54 -14.94
C MET A 9 -13.89 -17.61 -15.15
N ASN A 10 -14.57 -17.73 -16.30
CA ASN A 10 -15.75 -16.94 -16.60
C ASN A 10 -16.88 -17.21 -15.60
N TYR A 11 -17.03 -18.45 -15.13
CA TYR A 11 -17.99 -18.80 -14.09
C TYR A 11 -17.68 -18.11 -12.76
N ILE A 12 -16.44 -18.15 -12.27
CA ILE A 12 -16.05 -17.49 -11.00
C ILE A 12 -16.21 -15.98 -11.12
N ILE A 13 -15.77 -15.38 -12.22
CA ILE A 13 -15.96 -13.96 -12.50
C ILE A 13 -17.45 -13.63 -12.54
N SER A 14 -18.28 -14.46 -13.18
CA SER A 14 -19.74 -14.27 -13.19
C SER A 14 -20.34 -14.34 -11.78
N LYS A 15 -19.82 -15.20 -10.90
CA LYS A 15 -20.28 -15.33 -9.51
C LYS A 15 -19.82 -14.19 -8.61
N LEU A 16 -18.68 -13.58 -8.90
CA LEU A 16 -18.25 -12.31 -8.28
C LEU A 16 -19.07 -11.13 -8.79
N ASN A 17 -19.57 -11.20 -10.03
CA ASN A 17 -20.30 -10.11 -10.66
C ASN A 17 -21.83 -10.18 -10.50
N LYS A 18 -22.40 -11.32 -10.14
CA LYS A 18 -23.84 -11.48 -9.93
C LYS A 18 -24.33 -10.71 -8.69
N ASN A 19 -25.27 -9.81 -8.93
CA ASN A 19 -26.08 -9.15 -7.90
C ASN A 19 -27.40 -9.94 -7.74
N ASP A 20 -27.32 -11.17 -7.21
CA ASP A 20 -28.55 -11.95 -6.94
C ASP A 20 -29.23 -11.38 -5.68
N ALA A 21 -30.30 -10.60 -5.86
CA ALA A 21 -31.03 -9.87 -4.80
C ALA A 21 -31.62 -10.75 -3.67
N SER A 22 -31.55 -12.08 -3.77
CA SER A 22 -32.15 -13.03 -2.83
C SER A 22 -31.23 -13.57 -1.74
N GLN A 23 -29.94 -13.19 -1.71
CA GLN A 23 -29.00 -13.64 -0.66
C GLN A 23 -28.32 -12.47 0.06
N LYS A 24 -28.18 -12.59 1.40
CA LYS A 24 -27.30 -11.78 2.28
C LYS A 24 -25.86 -11.58 1.76
N SER A 25 -25.44 -12.32 0.73
CA SER A 25 -24.12 -12.27 0.11
C SER A 25 -23.94 -11.15 -0.92
N THR A 26 -24.97 -10.37 -1.27
CA THR A 26 -24.86 -9.23 -2.19
C THR A 26 -23.97 -8.11 -1.65
N GLY A 27 -24.13 -7.75 -0.38
CA GLY A 27 -23.38 -6.65 0.25
C GLY A 27 -21.85 -6.84 0.19
N TRP A 28 -21.36 -8.07 0.43
CA TRP A 28 -19.91 -8.32 0.37
C TRP A 28 -19.33 -8.22 -1.04
N ARG A 29 -20.09 -8.57 -2.09
CA ARG A 29 -19.62 -8.44 -3.48
C ARG A 29 -19.49 -6.98 -3.88
N GLU A 30 -20.47 -6.17 -3.50
CA GLU A 30 -20.45 -4.73 -3.73
C GLU A 30 -19.32 -4.07 -2.94
N THR A 31 -19.13 -4.45 -1.67
CA THR A 31 -17.99 -3.99 -0.85
C THR A 31 -16.65 -4.34 -1.49
N ILE A 32 -16.44 -5.58 -1.93
CA ILE A 32 -15.18 -5.99 -2.59
C ILE A 32 -14.94 -5.15 -3.85
N LYS A 33 -15.96 -4.93 -4.68
CA LYS A 33 -15.85 -4.07 -5.87
C LYS A 33 -15.57 -2.61 -5.54
N GLY A 34 -16.08 -2.10 -4.41
CA GLY A 34 -15.86 -0.73 -3.96
C GLY A 34 -14.53 -0.49 -3.25
N VAL A 35 -13.92 -1.52 -2.65
CA VAL A 35 -12.69 -1.40 -1.85
C VAL A 35 -11.41 -1.65 -2.67
N PHE A 36 -11.47 -2.45 -3.74
CA PHE A 36 -10.30 -2.79 -4.56
C PHE A 36 -10.36 -2.15 -5.95
N ASP A 37 -9.29 -1.45 -6.35
CA ASP A 37 -9.17 -0.85 -7.70
C ASP A 37 -9.21 -1.89 -8.84
N SER A 38 -8.75 -3.12 -8.57
CA SER A 38 -8.73 -4.19 -9.56
C SER A 38 -8.80 -5.56 -8.88
N THR A 39 -9.73 -6.41 -9.31
CA THR A 39 -9.81 -7.81 -8.89
C THR A 39 -9.46 -8.73 -10.06
N ARG A 40 -8.56 -9.69 -9.85
CA ARG A 40 -8.13 -10.68 -10.85
C ARG A 40 -8.20 -12.07 -10.27
N VAL A 41 -8.44 -13.07 -11.11
CA VAL A 41 -8.54 -14.48 -10.72
C VAL A 41 -7.53 -15.29 -11.53
N PHE A 42 -6.78 -16.17 -10.87
CA PHE A 42 -5.85 -17.09 -11.51
C PHE A 42 -6.16 -18.52 -11.04
N LEU A 43 -6.37 -19.45 -11.97
CA LEU A 43 -6.66 -20.84 -11.65
C LEU A 43 -5.39 -21.69 -11.69
N MET A 44 -4.98 -22.20 -10.53
CA MET A 44 -3.86 -23.12 -10.40
C MET A 44 -4.31 -24.58 -10.55
N PRO A 45 -3.58 -25.42 -11.30
CA PRO A 45 -3.74 -26.87 -11.25
C PRO A 45 -3.44 -27.44 -9.87
N LYS A 46 -3.87 -28.68 -9.59
CA LYS A 46 -3.48 -29.38 -8.37
C LYS A 46 -1.95 -29.61 -8.40
N PRO A 47 -1.22 -29.37 -7.29
CA PRO A 47 0.24 -29.45 -7.26
C PRO A 47 0.79 -30.88 -7.40
N GLY A 48 0.00 -31.90 -7.09
CA GLY A 48 0.46 -33.30 -7.07
C GLY A 48 0.33 -33.95 -5.70
N THR A 49 0.14 -35.27 -5.67
CA THR A 49 0.01 -36.01 -4.40
C THR A 49 1.30 -36.02 -3.59
N HIS A 50 2.45 -36.05 -4.28
CA HIS A 50 3.77 -35.96 -3.65
C HIS A 50 3.91 -34.67 -2.83
N ILE A 51 3.48 -33.53 -3.37
CA ILE A 51 3.54 -32.24 -2.68
C ILE A 51 2.47 -32.13 -1.59
N THR A 52 1.27 -32.67 -1.81
CA THR A 52 0.18 -32.52 -0.83
C THR A 52 0.26 -33.47 0.35
N SER A 53 0.99 -34.58 0.24
CA SER A 53 0.89 -35.70 1.18
C SER A 53 2.23 -36.26 1.64
N SER A 54 3.36 -35.86 1.02
CA SER A 54 4.68 -36.30 1.49
C SER A 54 5.17 -35.43 2.64
N PRO A 55 5.52 -36.01 3.80
CA PRO A 55 6.19 -35.28 4.88
C PRO A 55 7.64 -34.92 4.51
N GLU A 56 8.19 -35.53 3.45
CA GLU A 56 9.57 -35.29 3.00
C GLU A 56 9.70 -34.12 2.02
N PHE A 57 8.60 -33.57 1.51
CA PHE A 57 8.65 -32.46 0.58
C PHE A 57 9.20 -31.20 1.26
N LYS A 58 10.36 -30.72 0.78
CA LYS A 58 11.07 -29.56 1.38
C LYS A 58 10.80 -28.24 0.68
N GLY A 59 9.81 -28.18 -0.22
CA GLY A 59 9.50 -26.95 -0.96
C GLY A 59 10.33 -26.74 -2.24
N SER A 60 11.17 -27.71 -2.63
CA SER A 60 12.00 -27.58 -3.83
C SER A 60 11.17 -27.60 -5.11
N VAL A 61 11.40 -26.63 -5.99
CA VAL A 61 10.76 -26.57 -7.33
C VAL A 61 11.11 -27.81 -8.17
N LYS A 62 12.29 -28.40 -7.96
CA LYS A 62 12.73 -29.61 -8.68
C LYS A 62 11.93 -30.85 -8.29
N GLU A 63 11.29 -30.85 -7.12
CA GLU A 63 10.46 -31.96 -6.63
C GLU A 63 9.02 -31.88 -7.19
N ILE A 64 8.69 -30.83 -7.94
CA ILE A 64 7.42 -30.70 -8.65
C ILE A 64 7.44 -31.60 -9.89
N LYS A 65 6.72 -32.72 -9.83
CA LYS A 65 6.62 -33.69 -10.93
C LYS A 65 5.49 -33.35 -11.90
N GLU A 66 4.47 -32.63 -11.42
CA GLU A 66 3.28 -32.26 -12.16
C GLU A 66 3.58 -31.11 -13.13
N PHE A 67 3.94 -31.45 -14.37
CA PHE A 67 4.29 -30.50 -15.42
C PHE A 67 3.27 -29.36 -15.57
N CYS A 68 1.96 -29.67 -15.56
CA CYS A 68 0.92 -28.66 -15.65
C CYS A 68 0.95 -27.63 -14.50
N PHE A 69 1.25 -28.07 -13.28
CA PHE A 69 1.36 -27.16 -12.13
C PHE A 69 2.60 -26.29 -12.24
N ALA A 70 3.76 -26.89 -12.57
CA ALA A 70 5.01 -26.17 -12.76
C ALA A 70 4.90 -25.06 -13.82
N GLU A 71 4.31 -25.37 -14.99
CA GLU A 71 4.11 -24.41 -16.07
C GLU A 71 3.18 -23.25 -15.68
N TYR A 72 2.11 -23.54 -14.93
CA TYR A 72 1.19 -22.49 -14.47
C TYR A 72 1.77 -21.67 -13.32
N LEU A 73 2.60 -22.28 -12.45
CA LEU A 73 3.31 -21.58 -11.40
C LEU A 73 4.29 -20.56 -12.00
N LYS A 74 5.04 -20.96 -13.04
CA LYS A 74 5.93 -20.04 -13.78
C LYS A 74 5.15 -18.84 -14.34
N LYS A 75 4.03 -19.10 -15.03
CA LYS A 75 3.16 -18.04 -15.56
C LYS A 75 2.56 -17.16 -14.46
N PHE A 76 2.18 -17.74 -13.32
CA PHE A 76 1.62 -17.00 -12.19
C PHE A 76 2.63 -16.00 -11.63
N VAL A 77 3.88 -16.45 -11.43
CA VAL A 77 4.98 -15.60 -10.96
C VAL A 77 5.24 -14.46 -11.95
N GLU A 78 5.31 -14.76 -13.26
CA GLU A 78 5.48 -13.74 -14.31
C GLU A 78 4.33 -12.72 -14.31
N VAL A 79 3.08 -13.16 -14.15
CA VAL A 79 1.89 -12.28 -14.10
C VAL A 79 1.88 -11.39 -12.85
N LEU A 80 2.44 -11.85 -11.73
CA LEU A 80 2.48 -11.07 -10.49
C LEU A 80 3.69 -10.13 -10.39
N LEU A 81 4.87 -10.60 -10.80
CA LEU A 81 6.15 -9.95 -10.51
C LEU A 81 6.84 -9.37 -11.75
N SER A 82 6.23 -9.44 -12.94
CA SER A 82 6.78 -8.74 -14.11
C SER A 82 6.83 -7.22 -13.85
N PRO A 83 7.87 -6.51 -14.33
CA PRO A 83 8.05 -5.08 -14.07
C PRO A 83 6.82 -4.23 -14.41
N GLN A 84 6.09 -4.59 -15.47
CA GLN A 84 4.88 -3.90 -15.92
C GLN A 84 3.66 -4.14 -15.01
N GLN A 85 3.70 -5.17 -14.15
CA GLN A 85 2.62 -5.53 -13.24
C GLN A 85 2.87 -5.05 -11.81
N LEU A 86 4.09 -4.62 -11.48
CA LEU A 86 4.43 -4.04 -10.18
C LEU A 86 3.73 -2.69 -10.00
N LYS A 87 2.94 -2.59 -8.94
CA LYS A 87 2.24 -1.35 -8.56
C LYS A 87 2.92 -0.73 -7.35
N VAL A 88 3.22 0.56 -7.43
CA VAL A 88 3.69 1.34 -6.27
C VAL A 88 2.59 1.33 -5.21
N LYS A 89 2.97 1.08 -3.95
CA LYS A 89 2.03 1.13 -2.84
C LYS A 89 1.47 2.54 -2.69
N MET A 90 0.14 2.64 -2.71
CA MET A 90 -0.57 3.88 -2.44
C MET A 90 -1.39 3.78 -1.15
N ILE A 91 -1.35 4.85 -0.36
CA ILE A 91 -2.20 5.06 0.83
C ILE A 91 -2.77 6.47 0.70
N HIS A 92 -4.10 6.61 0.82
CA HIS A 92 -4.82 7.87 0.57
C HIS A 92 -4.43 8.54 -0.77
N ARG A 93 -4.32 7.73 -1.85
CA ARG A 93 -3.89 8.17 -3.20
C ARG A 93 -2.48 8.74 -3.31
N ARG A 94 -1.68 8.68 -2.24
CA ARG A 94 -0.28 9.08 -2.24
C ARG A 94 0.62 7.86 -2.40
N LYS A 95 1.67 7.99 -3.22
CA LYS A 95 2.74 6.98 -3.34
C LYS A 95 3.62 7.00 -2.09
N PHE A 96 3.90 5.82 -1.54
CA PHE A 96 4.77 5.68 -0.37
C PHE A 96 6.15 5.19 -0.79
N THR A 97 7.20 5.80 -0.24
CA THR A 97 8.56 5.22 -0.26
C THR A 97 8.62 4.03 0.69
N MET A 98 9.69 3.23 0.61
CA MET A 98 9.89 2.12 1.56
C MET A 98 10.02 2.63 2.99
N GLU A 99 10.69 3.76 3.20
CA GLU A 99 10.85 4.38 4.51
C GLU A 99 9.52 4.84 5.09
N SER A 100 8.75 5.64 4.33
CA SER A 100 7.41 6.08 4.72
C SER A 100 6.51 4.88 5.01
N PHE A 101 6.59 3.81 4.20
CA PHE A 101 5.81 2.60 4.43
C PHE A 101 6.22 1.83 5.69
N CYS A 102 7.52 1.72 5.98
CA CYS A 102 8.00 1.13 7.23
C CYS A 102 7.48 1.89 8.45
N ASN A 103 7.55 3.23 8.42
CA ASN A 103 7.06 4.07 9.52
C ASN A 103 5.54 3.96 9.67
N PHE A 104 4.80 3.85 8.57
CA PHE A 104 3.37 3.57 8.58
C PHE A 104 3.04 2.24 9.28
N VAL A 105 3.75 1.17 8.93
CA VAL A 105 3.55 -0.15 9.55
C VAL A 105 3.92 -0.11 11.02
N LYS A 106 5.00 0.56 11.42
CA LYS A 106 5.36 0.74 12.84
C LYS A 106 4.24 1.42 13.62
N CYS A 107 3.68 2.52 13.12
CA CYS A 107 2.56 3.21 13.77
C CYS A 107 1.33 2.30 13.91
N LEU A 108 1.02 1.47 12.90
CA LEU A 108 -0.06 0.49 12.99
C LEU A 108 0.24 -0.61 14.03
N CYS A 109 1.46 -1.15 14.04
CA CYS A 109 1.88 -2.15 15.01
C CYS A 109 1.82 -1.59 16.44
N ASP A 110 2.33 -0.38 16.67
CA ASP A 110 2.28 0.28 17.97
C ASP A 110 0.83 0.47 18.46
N PHE A 111 -0.10 0.81 17.57
CA PHE A 111 -1.52 0.89 17.90
C PHE A 111 -2.09 -0.46 18.33
N TYR A 112 -1.80 -1.54 17.59
CA TYR A 112 -2.38 -2.86 17.86
C TYR A 112 -1.70 -3.62 19.02
N LEU A 113 -0.42 -3.33 19.30
CA LEU A 113 0.37 -4.05 20.30
C LEU A 113 0.45 -3.32 21.64
N ARG A 114 0.16 -2.02 21.70
CA ARG A 114 0.07 -1.29 22.97
C ARG A 114 -1.34 -1.41 23.54
N ASN A 115 -1.49 -2.10 24.66
CA ASN A 115 -2.74 -2.22 25.41
C ASN A 115 -3.31 -0.86 25.88
N ASP A 116 -2.47 0.18 25.98
CA ASP A 116 -2.82 1.54 26.45
C ASP A 116 -2.73 2.61 25.35
N SER A 117 -2.93 2.25 24.08
CA SER A 117 -2.99 3.26 23.01
C SER A 117 -4.10 4.29 23.34
N PRO A 118 -3.80 5.62 23.38
CA PRO A 118 -4.82 6.65 23.63
C PRO A 118 -5.87 6.71 22.51
N TYR A 119 -5.60 6.04 21.39
CA TYR A 119 -6.53 5.86 20.30
C TYR A 119 -7.27 4.53 20.49
N SER A 120 -8.52 4.58 20.92
CA SER A 120 -9.49 3.51 20.70
C SER A 120 -10.38 3.93 19.52
N GLY A 121 -10.34 3.20 18.42
CA GLY A 121 -11.10 3.61 17.24
C GLY A 121 -11.02 2.65 16.05
N PRO A 122 -11.85 2.87 15.02
CA PRO A 122 -11.80 2.07 13.80
C PRO A 122 -10.43 2.13 13.12
N LEU A 123 -10.01 1.03 12.48
CA LEU A 123 -8.75 0.95 11.73
C LEU A 123 -8.55 2.13 10.76
N SER A 124 -9.62 2.65 10.15
CA SER A 124 -9.56 3.82 9.27
C SER A 124 -9.01 5.07 9.95
N THR A 125 -9.35 5.31 11.22
CA THR A 125 -8.87 6.47 11.99
C THR A 125 -7.38 6.33 12.30
N VAL A 126 -6.96 5.12 12.66
CA VAL A 126 -5.55 4.80 12.92
C VAL A 126 -4.72 4.96 11.66
N MET A 127 -5.20 4.42 10.53
CA MET A 127 -4.55 4.56 9.24
C MET A 127 -4.45 6.04 8.82
N MET A 128 -5.49 6.84 9.06
CA MET A 128 -5.45 8.28 8.81
C MET A 128 -4.38 8.95 9.66
N HIS A 129 -4.35 8.68 10.97
CA HIS A 129 -3.36 9.25 11.89
C HIS A 129 -1.94 8.84 11.51
N ALA A 130 -1.68 7.55 11.28
CA ALA A 130 -0.38 7.05 10.86
C ALA A 130 0.08 7.68 9.54
N SER A 131 -0.84 7.78 8.56
CA SER A 131 -0.56 8.47 7.29
C SER A 131 -0.15 9.91 7.58
N TYR A 132 -0.96 10.67 8.31
CA TYR A 132 -0.71 12.08 8.58
C TYR A 132 0.58 12.33 9.34
N SER A 133 0.89 11.51 10.35
CA SER A 133 2.13 11.60 11.11
C SER A 133 3.38 11.50 10.23
N ILE A 134 3.32 10.70 9.16
CA ILE A 134 4.42 10.56 8.19
C ILE A 134 4.50 11.81 7.32
N ILE A 135 3.35 12.30 6.82
CA ILE A 135 3.30 13.52 6.01
C ILE A 135 3.88 14.70 6.79
N THR A 136 3.50 14.86 8.05
CA THR A 136 4.00 15.94 8.91
C THR A 136 5.49 15.78 9.21
N GLY A 137 5.98 14.56 9.35
CA GLY A 137 7.41 14.28 9.52
C GLY A 137 8.20 14.73 8.28
N GLU A 138 7.78 14.30 7.10
CA GLU A 138 8.43 14.68 5.83
C GLU A 138 8.36 16.19 5.56
N PHE A 139 7.24 16.84 5.91
CA PHE A 139 7.10 18.30 5.87
C PHE A 139 8.15 18.98 6.77
N LEU A 140 8.26 18.52 8.02
CA LEU A 140 9.17 19.10 8.99
C LEU A 140 10.62 18.87 8.58
N ASP A 141 10.96 17.68 8.09
CA ASP A 141 12.29 17.34 7.60
C ASP A 141 12.68 18.21 6.41
N ALA A 142 11.75 18.45 5.48
CA ALA A 142 11.98 19.34 4.34
C ALA A 142 12.23 20.79 4.80
N TYR A 143 11.41 21.29 5.73
CA TYR A 143 11.59 22.62 6.30
C TYR A 143 12.93 22.77 7.02
N ILE A 144 13.27 21.84 7.92
CA ILE A 144 14.53 21.85 8.69
C ILE A 144 15.72 21.78 7.74
N THR A 145 15.69 20.87 6.77
CA THR A 145 16.77 20.71 5.79
C THR A 145 17.00 22.00 5.00
N HIS A 146 15.92 22.65 4.54
CA HIS A 146 16.03 23.93 3.84
C HIS A 146 16.58 25.04 4.74
N MET A 147 16.08 25.18 5.97
CA MET A 147 16.58 26.19 6.91
C MET A 147 18.05 25.98 7.26
N SER A 148 18.45 24.75 7.59
CA SER A 148 19.85 24.42 7.92
C SER A 148 20.78 24.72 6.74
N ASN A 149 20.39 24.33 5.52
CA ASN A 149 21.19 24.64 4.35
C ASN A 149 21.33 26.15 4.12
N SER A 150 20.25 26.94 4.25
CA SER A 150 20.36 28.39 4.09
C SER A 150 21.25 29.04 5.15
N ILE A 151 21.20 28.56 6.39
CA ILE A 151 22.00 29.09 7.51
C ILE A 151 23.48 28.72 7.36
N ASP A 152 23.79 27.47 7.02
CA ASP A 152 25.17 26.96 6.97
C ASP A 152 26.01 27.59 5.84
N HIS A 153 25.36 28.13 4.80
CA HIS A 153 26.05 28.77 3.67
C HIS A 153 26.38 30.26 3.90
N HIS A 154 25.96 30.87 5.03
CA HIS A 154 26.14 32.29 5.31
C HIS A 154 26.85 32.53 6.67
N MET A 155 28.10 33.01 6.62
CA MET A 155 28.84 33.47 7.81
C MET A 155 28.37 34.87 8.21
N GLY A 156 27.71 34.99 9.37
CA GLY A 156 27.23 36.26 9.92
C GLY A 156 25.84 36.64 9.42
N ILE A 157 24.82 35.95 9.94
CA ILE A 157 23.42 36.07 9.48
C ILE A 157 22.75 37.27 10.18
N ASP A 158 22.15 38.19 9.41
CA ASP A 158 21.26 39.22 9.94
C ASP A 158 19.87 38.63 10.25
N ILE A 159 19.18 39.14 11.26
CA ILE A 159 17.84 38.70 11.67
C ILE A 159 16.84 38.83 10.50
N ASN A 160 17.02 39.83 9.64
CA ASN A 160 16.19 40.03 8.46
C ASN A 160 16.35 38.89 7.43
N ASP A 161 17.58 38.39 7.26
CA ASP A 161 17.88 37.27 6.35
C ASP A 161 17.24 35.98 6.88
N VAL A 162 17.23 35.76 8.21
CA VAL A 162 16.58 34.59 8.83
C VAL A 162 15.08 34.55 8.51
N GLN A 163 14.40 35.70 8.56
CA GLN A 163 12.98 35.77 8.26
C GLN A 163 12.69 35.44 6.79
N GLU A 164 13.54 35.89 5.87
CA GLU A 164 13.41 35.56 4.46
C GLU A 164 13.64 34.06 4.21
N TYR A 165 14.67 33.47 4.84
CA TYR A 165 14.92 32.03 4.76
C TYR A 165 13.77 31.20 5.35
N HIS A 166 13.18 31.66 6.46
CA HIS A 166 12.00 31.03 7.06
C HIS A 166 10.83 31.01 6.07
N GLU A 167 10.48 32.15 5.48
CA GLU A 167 9.36 32.23 4.55
C GLU A 167 9.61 31.38 3.29
N ASP A 168 10.85 31.31 2.81
CA ASP A 168 11.21 30.43 1.69
C ASP A 168 11.08 28.94 2.03
N ALA A 169 11.67 28.50 3.15
CA ALA A 169 11.58 27.11 3.60
C ALA A 169 10.12 26.71 3.88
N ARG A 170 9.34 27.60 4.51
CA ARG A 170 7.91 27.41 4.79
C ARG A 170 7.11 27.27 3.50
N ARG A 171 7.35 28.14 2.50
CA ARG A 171 6.65 28.10 1.21
C ARG A 171 6.86 26.75 0.52
N LYS A 172 8.13 26.30 0.42
CA LYS A 172 8.49 25.00 -0.18
C LYS A 172 7.87 23.82 0.56
N ALA A 173 7.89 23.85 1.89
CA ALA A 173 7.27 22.80 2.70
C ALA A 173 5.75 22.75 2.50
N ILE A 174 5.06 23.90 2.42
CA ILE A 174 3.62 23.98 2.13
C ILE A 174 3.30 23.46 0.73
N GLU A 175 4.14 23.74 -0.26
CA GLU A 175 3.99 23.19 -1.62
C GLU A 175 4.05 21.66 -1.61
N LEU A 176 5.05 21.07 -0.94
CA LEU A 176 5.16 19.62 -0.76
C LEU A 176 3.89 19.05 -0.10
N LEU A 177 3.35 19.75 0.90
CA LEU A 177 2.16 19.32 1.62
C LEU A 177 0.90 19.36 0.74
N LYS A 178 0.76 20.36 -0.13
CA LYS A 178 -0.34 20.44 -1.11
C LYS A 178 -0.33 19.26 -2.09
N GLU A 179 0.85 18.81 -2.52
CA GLU A 179 1.01 17.64 -3.40
C GLU A 179 0.52 16.33 -2.76
N THR A 180 0.47 16.27 -1.43
CA THR A 180 0.01 15.06 -0.71
C THR A 180 -1.51 14.89 -0.67
N GLY A 181 -2.27 15.89 -1.12
CA GLY A 181 -3.75 15.86 -1.11
C GLY A 181 -4.36 15.97 0.29
N MET A 182 -3.61 16.48 1.27
CA MET A 182 -4.11 16.71 2.62
C MET A 182 -5.20 17.79 2.66
N PRO A 183 -6.32 17.59 3.39
CA PRO A 183 -7.37 18.61 3.49
C PRO A 183 -6.88 19.90 4.16
N GLU A 184 -7.18 21.07 3.58
CA GLU A 184 -6.72 22.39 4.06
C GLU A 184 -7.01 22.67 5.54
N ARG A 185 -8.07 22.10 6.10
CA ARG A 185 -8.41 22.24 7.52
C ARG A 185 -7.32 21.73 8.48
N TYR A 186 -6.42 20.86 8.01
CA TYR A 186 -5.27 20.39 8.77
C TYR A 186 -4.01 21.26 8.54
N LEU A 187 -3.99 22.09 7.49
CA LEU A 187 -2.93 23.07 7.20
C LEU A 187 -3.07 24.34 8.04
N GLN A 188 -4.30 24.66 8.48
CA GLN A 188 -4.60 25.87 9.26
C GLN A 188 -4.24 25.76 10.75
N ARG A 189 -3.77 24.59 11.21
CA ARG A 189 -3.38 24.34 12.62
C ARG A 189 -1.88 24.28 12.87
N THR A 190 -1.08 24.44 11.82
CA THR A 190 0.40 24.52 11.85
C THR A 190 0.84 25.91 11.48
#